data_AF-A0A950UH75-F1
#
_entry.id   AF-A0A950UH75-F1
#
_cell.length_a   1.000
_cell.length_b   1.000
_cell.length_c   1.000
_cell.angle_alpha   90.00
_cell.angle_beta   90.00
_cell.angle_gamma   90.00
#
_symmetry.space_group_name_H-M   'P 1'
#
loop_
_entity.id
_entity.type
_entity.pdbx_description
1 polymer ?
#
loop_
_entity_poly.entity_id
_entity_poly.type
_entity_poly.pdbx_seq_one_letter_code
_entity_poly.pdbx_strand_id
1 'polypeptide(L)'
;MNGLTCNSQAGSPIPLCYGTQRITVNLLEFWGFTGSAGGKGGKGLGSSGGKKGSNQQFSVDVAFGLCQGPVSFTDGTGATLRIWSNGGIAFGLAAVGLNGYAGNDAQSPDPVFASADTNTPVLGYSGTAYVTGTPIQLGASPALPNISFEIAGMMAGTAGPNFPHDARPDDIVADLLTNSRYGAGFPAANLDTLGSLADWGNYCQAAQLAMSLLLDKQQPAARWLEEVALLTSAAIVWSGNLLKIIPYGDTPLSANGASWSPNLTWQYSLGDGDFLRWAGGDSTSDNSTDPVLLTRSDPAQATNWLSLEYMDNVNSYNPQLVAVFDQGLIDQYGLRSEPPVQAHEFTNPTSATVSAQLLLQRKAYVRNTYKFKLGWRYALLEPMDIVLLSDSTLGLVNKPVRITAIEEDDNGELTITAEEIPELTP
;
A
#
# COMPACT_ATOMS: atom_id res chain seq x y z
N MET A 1 2.60 19.29 -10.21
CA MET A 1 1.16 19.69 -10.15
C MET A 1 0.40 18.88 -11.19
N ASN A 2 0.01 17.65 -10.85
CA ASN A 2 -0.94 16.89 -11.67
C ASN A 2 -2.33 17.38 -11.28
N GLY A 3 -2.90 18.25 -12.11
CA GLY A 3 -4.31 18.59 -12.00
C GLY A 3 -5.13 17.35 -12.32
N LEU A 4 -5.63 16.68 -11.29
CA LEU A 4 -6.63 15.62 -11.43
C LEU A 4 -7.80 16.23 -12.23
N THR A 5 -8.32 15.57 -13.26
CA THR A 5 -9.44 16.08 -14.06
C THR A 5 -10.62 15.12 -13.94
N CYS A 6 -11.84 15.66 -13.90
CA CYS A 6 -13.05 14.86 -14.05
C CYS A 6 -13.08 14.27 -15.46
N ASN A 7 -12.90 12.96 -15.59
CA ASN A 7 -12.92 12.24 -16.85
C ASN A 7 -14.19 11.37 -16.94
N SER A 8 -14.62 11.05 -18.17
CA SER A 8 -15.60 10.00 -18.44
C SER A 8 -14.89 8.93 -19.26
N GLN A 9 -14.64 7.77 -18.65
CA GLN A 9 -13.91 6.69 -19.29
C GLN A 9 -14.68 5.37 -19.14
N ALA A 10 -15.10 4.82 -20.28
CA ALA A 10 -15.67 3.48 -20.35
C ALA A 10 -14.55 2.43 -20.37
N GLY A 11 -14.71 1.36 -19.59
CA GLY A 11 -13.74 0.25 -19.51
C GLY A 11 -12.58 0.48 -18.54
N SER A 12 -12.56 1.58 -17.79
CA SER A 12 -11.61 1.75 -16.69
C SER A 12 -11.89 0.77 -15.55
N PRO A 13 -10.85 0.24 -14.90
CA PRO A 13 -11.01 -0.51 -13.65
C PRO A 13 -11.72 0.36 -12.60
N ILE A 14 -12.59 -0.26 -11.80
CA ILE A 14 -13.13 0.36 -10.60
C ILE A 14 -12.03 0.31 -9.53
N PRO A 15 -11.59 1.45 -8.97
CA PRO A 15 -10.53 1.44 -7.95
C PRO A 15 -10.96 0.68 -6.69
N LEU A 16 -9.99 0.11 -5.98
CA LEU A 16 -10.19 -0.41 -4.63
C LEU A 16 -9.55 0.55 -3.63
N CYS A 17 -10.25 0.87 -2.55
CA CYS A 17 -9.77 1.77 -1.51
C CYS A 17 -9.78 1.06 -0.17
N TYR A 18 -8.61 0.96 0.47
CA TYR A 18 -8.44 0.50 1.83
C TYR A 18 -8.05 1.69 2.72
N GLY A 19 -8.52 1.71 3.97
CA GLY A 19 -8.31 2.86 4.84
C GLY A 19 -9.01 4.11 4.30
N THR A 20 -8.47 5.30 4.59
CA THR A 20 -9.08 6.58 4.22
C THR A 20 -8.23 7.32 3.20
N GLN A 21 -8.80 7.59 2.03
CA GLN A 21 -8.07 8.15 0.90
C GLN A 21 -8.89 9.17 0.12
N ARG A 22 -8.20 10.04 -0.61
CA ARG A 22 -8.81 10.95 -1.59
C ARG A 22 -8.92 10.28 -2.96
N ILE A 23 -10.15 10.22 -3.46
CA ILE A 23 -10.49 9.59 -4.74
C ILE A 23 -11.01 10.64 -5.72
N THR A 24 -10.55 10.52 -6.97
CA THR A 24 -11.06 11.31 -8.10
C THR A 24 -12.25 10.60 -8.72
N VAL A 25 -13.24 11.38 -9.16
CA VAL A 25 -14.46 10.82 -9.74
C VAL A 25 -14.30 10.36 -11.18
N ASN A 26 -15.11 9.36 -11.56
CA ASN A 26 -15.43 9.05 -12.95
C ASN A 26 -16.90 9.38 -13.22
N LEU A 27 -17.21 10.05 -14.33
CA LEU A 27 -18.60 10.38 -14.69
C LEU A 27 -19.33 9.13 -15.19
N LEU A 28 -20.40 8.72 -14.48
CA LEU A 28 -21.24 7.57 -14.82
C LEU A 28 -22.45 7.99 -15.67
N GLU A 29 -23.20 8.98 -15.20
CA GLU A 29 -24.43 9.45 -15.84
C GLU A 29 -24.44 10.98 -15.89
N PHE A 30 -25.04 11.53 -16.94
CA PHE A 30 -25.11 12.96 -17.21
C PHE A 30 -26.38 13.28 -17.99
N TRP A 31 -27.26 14.12 -17.44
CA TRP A 31 -28.42 14.66 -18.15
C TRP A 31 -28.92 15.95 -17.49
N GLY A 32 -30.07 16.46 -17.94
CA GLY A 32 -30.72 17.59 -17.29
C GLY A 32 -29.92 18.90 -17.35
N PHE A 33 -28.97 19.03 -18.29
CA PHE A 33 -28.17 20.24 -18.42
C PHE A 33 -29.08 21.44 -18.78
N THR A 34 -29.09 22.44 -17.92
CA THR A 34 -29.80 23.71 -18.15
C THR A 34 -28.82 24.88 -18.08
N GLY A 35 -29.05 25.87 -18.93
CA GLY A 35 -28.26 27.09 -18.96
C GLY A 35 -29.09 28.26 -19.46
N SER A 36 -29.11 29.36 -18.71
CA SER A 36 -29.73 30.61 -19.17
C SER A 36 -28.70 31.43 -19.95
N ALA A 37 -28.71 31.31 -21.28
CA ALA A 37 -27.95 32.21 -22.14
C ALA A 37 -28.50 33.63 -21.99
N GLY A 38 -27.64 34.58 -21.61
CA GLY A 38 -27.95 36.00 -21.70
C GLY A 38 -28.49 36.35 -23.08
N GLY A 39 -29.73 36.81 -23.16
CA GLY A 39 -30.47 36.97 -24.41
C GLY A 39 -29.67 37.70 -25.49
N LYS A 40 -29.63 37.12 -26.69
CA LYS A 40 -29.23 37.83 -27.91
C LYS A 40 -30.22 38.98 -28.14
N GLY A 41 -29.79 40.21 -27.90
CA GLY A 41 -30.48 41.39 -28.40
C GLY A 41 -30.51 41.39 -29.93
N GLY A 42 -31.70 41.20 -30.52
CA GLY A 42 -32.08 41.76 -31.81
C GLY A 42 -33.22 42.76 -31.56
N LYS A 43 -33.41 43.86 -32.28
CA LYS A 43 -32.84 44.48 -33.49
C LYS A 43 -33.11 46.00 -33.36
N GLY A 44 -32.26 46.85 -33.95
CA GLY A 44 -32.63 48.24 -34.26
C GLY A 44 -31.44 49.19 -34.31
N LEU A 45 -31.21 49.81 -35.47
CA LEU A 45 -30.29 50.94 -35.60
C LEU A 45 -30.75 52.07 -34.66
N GLY A 46 -29.84 52.58 -33.81
CA GLY A 46 -29.96 53.90 -33.21
C GLY A 46 -30.54 54.00 -31.80
N SER A 47 -30.19 53.12 -30.85
CA SER A 47 -30.44 53.42 -29.44
C SER A 47 -29.28 53.02 -28.52
N SER A 48 -28.82 54.01 -27.76
CA SER A 48 -27.89 53.90 -26.63
C SER A 48 -28.62 53.23 -25.46
N GLY A 49 -28.17 52.02 -25.08
CA GLY A 49 -28.70 51.30 -23.93
C GLY A 49 -27.68 50.26 -23.47
N GLY A 50 -27.01 50.54 -22.34
CA GLY A 50 -25.97 49.69 -21.76
C GLY A 50 -26.44 48.24 -21.54
N LYS A 51 -25.57 47.28 -21.86
CA LYS A 51 -25.81 45.86 -21.64
C LYS A 51 -25.82 45.56 -20.14
N LYS A 52 -26.97 45.12 -19.62
CA LYS A 52 -27.07 44.32 -18.38
C LYS A 52 -26.25 43.04 -18.58
N GLY A 53 -25.22 42.83 -17.77
CA GLY A 53 -24.58 41.52 -17.63
C GLY A 53 -25.57 40.55 -17.00
N SER A 54 -26.10 39.63 -17.79
CA SER A 54 -26.85 38.49 -17.25
C SER A 54 -25.86 37.56 -16.54
N ASN A 55 -26.07 37.30 -15.25
CA ASN A 55 -25.41 36.20 -14.55
C ASN A 55 -25.84 34.89 -15.21
N GLN A 56 -25.02 34.34 -16.10
CA GLN A 56 -25.26 33.00 -16.63
C GLN A 56 -25.18 32.02 -15.46
N GLN A 57 -26.19 31.17 -15.34
CA GLN A 57 -26.22 30.09 -14.37
C GLN A 57 -26.49 28.79 -15.12
N PHE A 58 -25.59 27.84 -14.95
CA PHE A 58 -25.68 26.49 -15.48
C PHE A 58 -25.90 25.52 -14.33
N SER A 59 -26.71 24.49 -14.56
CA SER A 59 -26.90 23.37 -13.65
C SER A 59 -27.07 22.08 -14.45
N VAL A 60 -26.80 20.96 -13.80
CA VAL A 60 -26.85 19.65 -14.46
C VAL A 60 -27.11 18.55 -13.46
N ASP A 61 -27.71 17.46 -13.90
CA ASP A 61 -27.86 16.24 -13.12
C ASP A 61 -26.69 15.30 -13.48
N VAL A 62 -25.92 14.90 -12.47
CA VAL A 62 -24.75 14.01 -12.65
C VAL A 62 -24.67 12.92 -11.60
N ALA A 63 -24.14 11.75 -12.02
CA ALA A 63 -23.69 10.68 -11.14
C ALA A 63 -22.18 10.46 -11.32
N PHE A 64 -21.45 10.44 -10.21
CA PHE A 64 -20.01 10.27 -10.13
C PHE A 64 -19.67 8.96 -9.42
N GLY A 65 -19.00 8.05 -10.12
CA GLY A 65 -18.45 6.83 -9.54
C GLY A 65 -17.13 7.12 -8.82
N LEU A 66 -16.93 6.46 -7.68
CA LEU A 66 -15.74 6.62 -6.83
C LEU A 66 -14.86 5.38 -6.88
N CYS A 67 -15.29 4.31 -6.23
CA CYS A 67 -14.54 3.06 -6.08
C CYS A 67 -15.48 1.90 -5.74
N GLN A 68 -14.91 0.71 -5.56
CA GLN A 68 -15.61 -0.43 -5.02
C GLN A 68 -16.08 -0.12 -3.59
N GLY A 69 -17.36 -0.39 -3.33
CA GLY A 69 -17.96 -0.32 -2.00
C GLY A 69 -17.93 -1.65 -1.26
N PRO A 70 -18.35 -1.67 0.02
CA PRO A 70 -18.93 -0.55 0.74
C PRO A 70 -17.90 0.48 1.22
N VAL A 71 -18.28 1.77 1.20
CA VAL A 71 -17.49 2.88 1.75
C VAL A 71 -18.32 3.69 2.74
N SER A 72 -17.66 4.54 3.52
CA SER A 72 -18.28 5.54 4.36
C SER A 72 -17.89 6.95 3.91
N PHE A 73 -18.87 7.85 3.89
CA PHE A 73 -18.70 9.31 3.68
C PHE A 73 -18.47 10.07 5.00
N THR A 74 -18.31 9.32 6.09
CA THR A 74 -17.90 9.78 7.41
C THR A 74 -16.66 9.03 7.84
N ASP A 75 -15.91 9.58 8.77
CA ASP A 75 -14.65 9.03 9.29
C ASP A 75 -14.81 7.79 10.20
N GLY A 76 -16.04 7.26 10.34
CA GLY A 76 -16.37 6.17 11.25
C GLY A 76 -16.61 6.60 12.70
N THR A 77 -16.26 7.84 13.06
CA THR A 77 -16.49 8.44 14.40
C THR A 77 -17.57 9.53 14.39
N GLY A 78 -18.09 9.86 13.22
CA GLY A 78 -19.21 10.79 13.01
C GLY A 78 -18.80 12.13 12.39
N ALA A 79 -17.51 12.36 12.13
CA ALA A 79 -17.05 13.52 11.39
C ALA A 79 -17.29 13.32 9.89
N THR A 80 -17.74 14.39 9.22
CA THR A 80 -17.94 14.39 7.77
C THR A 80 -16.61 14.52 7.03
N LEU A 81 -16.42 13.72 5.99
CA LEU A 81 -15.19 13.73 5.19
C LEU A 81 -15.11 14.91 4.21
N ARG A 82 -13.89 15.19 3.75
CA ARG A 82 -13.56 16.33 2.89
C ARG A 82 -13.97 16.10 1.44
N ILE A 83 -14.42 17.18 0.80
CA ILE A 83 -14.76 17.24 -0.62
C ILE A 83 -14.01 18.41 -1.22
N TRP A 84 -13.13 18.14 -2.19
CA TRP A 84 -12.39 19.18 -2.89
C TRP A 84 -13.09 19.51 -4.21
N SER A 85 -13.32 20.79 -4.46
CA SER A 85 -13.90 21.28 -5.71
C SER A 85 -13.33 22.65 -6.10
N ASN A 86 -12.78 22.78 -7.30
CA ASN A 86 -12.26 24.05 -7.87
C ASN A 86 -11.37 24.87 -6.90
N GLY A 87 -10.56 24.19 -6.08
CA GLY A 87 -9.66 24.81 -5.10
C GLY A 87 -10.26 25.09 -3.71
N GLY A 88 -11.56 24.87 -3.52
CA GLY A 88 -12.23 24.91 -2.22
C GLY A 88 -12.34 23.52 -1.57
N ILE A 89 -12.52 23.51 -0.25
CA ILE A 89 -12.77 22.30 0.56
C ILE A 89 -14.10 22.48 1.29
N ALA A 90 -15.01 21.52 1.10
CA ALA A 90 -16.23 21.38 1.88
C ALA A 90 -16.16 20.12 2.76
N PHE A 91 -17.01 20.06 3.78
CA PHE A 91 -17.10 18.94 4.71
C PHE A 91 -18.51 18.34 4.63
N GLY A 92 -18.59 17.09 4.18
CA GLY A 92 -19.84 16.36 4.05
C GLY A 92 -20.66 16.69 2.81
N LEU A 93 -21.36 15.67 2.31
CA LEU A 93 -22.15 15.73 1.08
C LEU A 93 -23.31 16.73 1.15
N ALA A 94 -23.96 16.83 2.31
CA ALA A 94 -25.08 17.76 2.52
C ALA A 94 -24.65 19.23 2.36
N ALA A 95 -23.42 19.59 2.73
CA ALA A 95 -22.90 20.95 2.60
C ALA A 95 -22.76 21.41 1.14
N VAL A 96 -22.65 20.45 0.22
CA VAL A 96 -22.54 20.68 -1.23
C VAL A 96 -23.77 20.22 -2.01
N GLY A 97 -24.83 19.81 -1.31
CA GLY A 97 -26.09 19.38 -1.94
C GLY A 97 -25.97 18.10 -2.76
N LEU A 98 -25.09 17.19 -2.35
CA LEU A 98 -24.88 15.89 -3.00
C LEU A 98 -25.48 14.75 -2.17
N ASN A 99 -25.87 13.67 -2.84
CA ASN A 99 -26.31 12.43 -2.19
C ASN A 99 -25.28 11.33 -2.43
N GLY A 100 -24.91 10.61 -1.37
CA GLY A 100 -23.88 9.58 -1.42
C GLY A 100 -24.46 8.19 -1.26
N TYR A 101 -23.95 7.28 -2.06
CA TYR A 101 -24.33 5.87 -2.07
C TYR A 101 -23.08 5.04 -1.81
N ALA A 102 -23.10 4.29 -0.71
CA ALA A 102 -21.93 3.58 -0.18
C ALA A 102 -21.42 2.46 -1.08
N GLY A 103 -22.22 1.99 -2.05
CA GLY A 103 -21.86 0.88 -2.91
C GLY A 103 -22.08 -0.47 -2.24
N ASN A 104 -23.14 -0.61 -1.43
CA ASN A 104 -23.56 -1.91 -0.93
C ASN A 104 -24.04 -2.82 -2.07
N ASP A 105 -24.01 -4.14 -1.84
CA ASP A 105 -24.63 -5.07 -2.78
C ASP A 105 -26.16 -4.91 -2.80
N ALA A 106 -26.74 -5.05 -3.99
CA ALA A 106 -28.15 -4.79 -4.29
C ALA A 106 -28.63 -3.39 -3.88
N GLN A 107 -27.73 -2.40 -3.85
CA GLN A 107 -28.08 -1.01 -3.57
C GLN A 107 -29.09 -0.49 -4.60
N SER A 108 -30.11 0.22 -4.10
CA SER A 108 -31.17 0.79 -4.93
C SER A 108 -30.70 2.03 -5.69
N PRO A 109 -31.28 2.33 -6.86
CA PRO A 109 -31.10 3.62 -7.53
C PRO A 109 -31.46 4.79 -6.63
N ASP A 110 -30.87 5.94 -6.92
CA ASP A 110 -31.24 7.20 -6.29
C ASP A 110 -32.70 7.55 -6.64
N PRO A 111 -33.59 7.76 -5.65
CA PRO A 111 -35.01 7.98 -5.91
C PRO A 111 -35.33 9.36 -6.52
N VAL A 112 -34.41 10.33 -6.41
CA VAL A 112 -34.57 11.70 -6.93
C VAL A 112 -33.76 11.95 -8.20
N PHE A 113 -32.69 11.20 -8.42
CA PHE A 113 -31.95 11.19 -9.68
C PHE A 113 -32.71 10.32 -10.69
N ALA A 114 -33.58 10.93 -11.50
CA ALA A 114 -34.40 10.22 -12.47
C ALA A 114 -34.09 10.69 -13.90
N SER A 115 -33.87 9.75 -14.82
CA SER A 115 -33.82 10.04 -16.24
C SER A 115 -35.23 10.32 -16.77
N ALA A 116 -35.38 11.36 -17.58
CA ALA A 116 -36.62 11.62 -18.32
C ALA A 116 -36.81 10.66 -19.51
N ASP A 117 -35.76 9.95 -19.92
CA ASP A 117 -35.79 8.94 -20.97
C ASP A 117 -35.97 7.55 -20.36
N THR A 118 -37.11 6.92 -20.65
CA THR A 118 -37.47 5.58 -20.16
C THR A 118 -36.54 4.48 -20.65
N ASN A 119 -35.68 4.74 -21.64
CA ASN A 119 -34.68 3.79 -22.14
C ASN A 119 -33.33 3.89 -21.42
N THR A 120 -33.13 4.90 -20.57
CA THR A 120 -31.92 5.10 -19.77
C THR A 120 -32.27 5.14 -18.28
N PRO A 121 -32.80 4.03 -17.71
CA PRO A 121 -33.16 3.98 -16.30
C PRO A 121 -31.91 4.14 -15.43
N VAL A 122 -32.06 4.90 -14.35
CA VAL A 122 -30.99 5.11 -13.35
C VAL A 122 -30.67 3.79 -12.69
N LEU A 123 -29.38 3.46 -12.66
CA LEU A 123 -28.88 2.25 -12.04
C LEU A 123 -28.46 2.53 -10.59
N GLY A 124 -28.66 1.55 -9.70
CA GLY A 124 -28.18 1.62 -8.30
C GLY A 124 -26.69 1.29 -8.13
N TYR A 125 -26.01 0.91 -9.23
CA TYR A 125 -24.60 0.54 -9.27
C TYR A 125 -24.17 -0.36 -8.10
N SER A 126 -24.79 -1.54 -8.00
CA SER A 126 -24.53 -2.51 -6.93
C SER A 126 -23.04 -2.78 -6.74
N GLY A 127 -22.51 -2.54 -5.54
CA GLY A 127 -21.10 -2.71 -5.22
C GLY A 127 -20.17 -1.56 -5.61
N THR A 128 -20.67 -0.49 -6.24
CA THR A 128 -19.86 0.68 -6.59
C THR A 128 -20.34 1.88 -5.80
N ALA A 129 -19.43 2.51 -5.07
CA ALA A 129 -19.72 3.75 -4.39
C ALA A 129 -19.86 4.88 -5.42
N TYR A 130 -20.95 5.64 -5.33
CA TYR A 130 -21.20 6.76 -6.23
C TYR A 130 -21.89 7.92 -5.51
N VAL A 131 -21.80 9.10 -6.09
CA VAL A 131 -22.39 10.35 -5.59
C VAL A 131 -23.22 11.00 -6.69
N THR A 132 -24.42 11.47 -6.36
CA THR A 132 -25.30 12.18 -7.29
C THR A 132 -25.46 13.64 -6.89
N GLY A 133 -25.67 14.49 -7.89
CA GLY A 133 -26.11 15.87 -7.71
C GLY A 133 -27.32 16.15 -8.60
N THR A 134 -28.43 16.55 -8.00
CA THR A 134 -29.75 16.66 -8.68
C THR A 134 -30.46 17.99 -8.39
N PRO A 135 -30.13 19.10 -9.07
CA PRO A 135 -28.97 19.30 -9.94
C PRO A 135 -27.77 19.88 -9.18
N ILE A 136 -26.55 19.58 -9.62
CA ILE A 136 -25.36 20.34 -9.22
C ILE A 136 -25.35 21.71 -9.89
N GLN A 137 -25.00 22.75 -9.13
CA GLN A 137 -24.89 24.13 -9.63
C GLN A 137 -23.48 24.38 -10.16
N LEU A 138 -23.35 24.68 -11.46
CA LEU A 138 -22.07 24.96 -12.13
C LEU A 138 -21.71 26.46 -12.15
N GLY A 139 -22.69 27.32 -11.81
CA GLY A 139 -22.49 28.76 -11.79
C GLY A 139 -22.30 29.33 -13.20
N ALA A 140 -21.32 30.22 -13.38
CA ALA A 140 -21.10 30.93 -14.64
C ALA A 140 -20.34 30.12 -15.70
N SER A 141 -19.81 28.94 -15.35
CA SER A 141 -19.14 28.05 -16.29
C SER A 141 -20.05 26.87 -16.63
N PRO A 142 -20.18 26.48 -17.91
CA PRO A 142 -20.91 25.27 -18.29
C PRO A 142 -20.11 23.99 -18.06
N ALA A 143 -18.86 24.08 -17.57
CA ALA A 143 -17.98 22.94 -17.35
C ALA A 143 -18.23 22.31 -15.97
N LEU A 144 -18.14 20.97 -15.90
CA LEU A 144 -18.15 20.26 -14.63
C LEU A 144 -16.94 20.68 -13.78
N PRO A 145 -17.13 20.90 -12.46
CA PRO A 145 -16.03 21.18 -11.58
C PRO A 145 -15.11 19.96 -11.48
N ASN A 146 -13.83 20.22 -11.25
CA ASN A 146 -12.93 19.16 -10.83
C ASN A 146 -13.23 18.82 -9.37
N ILE A 147 -13.84 17.66 -9.13
CA ILE A 147 -14.29 17.22 -7.82
C ILE A 147 -13.59 15.92 -7.40
N SER A 148 -13.22 15.83 -6.13
CA SER A 148 -12.66 14.63 -5.51
C SER A 148 -13.17 14.51 -4.08
N PHE A 149 -13.25 13.29 -3.58
CA PHE A 149 -13.87 12.94 -2.32
C PHE A 149 -12.86 12.22 -1.43
N GLU A 150 -12.79 12.59 -0.17
CA GLU A 150 -12.22 11.74 0.85
C GLU A 150 -13.28 10.72 1.26
N ILE A 151 -12.88 9.45 1.26
CA ILE A 151 -13.75 8.36 1.68
C ILE A 151 -13.01 7.47 2.67
N ALA A 152 -13.75 6.90 3.63
CA ALA A 152 -13.29 5.78 4.42
C ALA A 152 -13.69 4.50 3.69
N GLY A 153 -12.71 3.83 3.11
CA GLY A 153 -12.88 2.60 2.33
C GLY A 153 -12.91 1.36 3.20
N MET A 154 -12.57 0.23 2.58
CA MET A 154 -12.59 -1.08 3.21
C MET A 154 -11.53 -1.15 4.32
N MET A 155 -11.85 -1.86 5.40
CA MET A 155 -10.96 -2.08 6.54
C MET A 155 -10.44 -0.81 7.23
N ALA A 156 -11.03 0.36 6.96
CA ALA A 156 -10.71 1.57 7.71
C ALA A 156 -11.04 1.38 9.20
N GLY A 157 -10.08 1.73 10.06
CA GLY A 157 -10.22 1.61 11.51
C GLY A 157 -9.78 0.25 12.09
N THR A 158 -9.19 -0.64 11.28
CA THR A 158 -8.61 -1.89 11.80
C THR A 158 -7.21 -1.69 12.35
N ALA A 159 -6.49 -0.61 11.99
CA ALA A 159 -5.08 -0.38 12.33
C ALA A 159 -4.78 0.03 13.79
N GLY A 160 -5.72 -0.21 14.70
CA GLY A 160 -5.59 0.10 16.12
C GLY A 160 -5.94 1.55 16.50
N PRO A 161 -5.95 1.85 17.81
CA PRO A 161 -6.47 3.12 18.35
C PRO A 161 -5.72 4.37 17.89
N ASN A 162 -4.44 4.27 17.53
CA ASN A 162 -3.65 5.42 17.07
C ASN A 162 -3.95 5.78 15.59
N PHE A 163 -4.55 4.86 14.83
CA PHE A 163 -4.81 5.01 13.40
C PHE A 163 -6.27 4.62 13.07
N PRO A 164 -7.26 5.35 13.62
CA PRO A 164 -8.67 4.99 13.52
C PRO A 164 -9.26 5.07 12.11
N HIS A 165 -8.49 5.55 11.13
CA HIS A 165 -8.93 5.76 9.75
C HIS A 165 -8.15 4.92 8.74
N ASP A 166 -7.12 4.21 9.19
CA ASP A 166 -6.25 3.38 8.35
C ASP A 166 -6.59 1.90 8.52
N ALA A 167 -6.13 1.08 7.58
CA ALA A 167 -6.31 -0.36 7.56
C ALA A 167 -5.02 -1.09 7.95
N ARG A 168 -5.17 -2.28 8.56
CA ARG A 168 -4.03 -3.16 8.83
C ARG A 168 -3.54 -3.84 7.54
N PRO A 169 -2.22 -4.00 7.35
CA PRO A 169 -1.67 -4.65 6.17
C PRO A 169 -2.14 -6.11 5.93
N ASP A 170 -2.34 -6.90 6.99
CA ASP A 170 -2.81 -8.29 6.88
C ASP A 170 -4.23 -8.39 6.32
N ASP A 171 -5.13 -7.52 6.78
CA ASP A 171 -6.49 -7.40 6.28
C ASP A 171 -6.53 -7.02 4.78
N ILE A 172 -5.70 -6.05 4.38
CA ILE A 172 -5.58 -5.59 2.98
C ILE A 172 -5.14 -6.76 2.08
N VAL A 173 -4.09 -7.48 2.48
CA VAL A 173 -3.56 -8.60 1.70
C VAL A 173 -4.55 -9.75 1.62
N ALA A 174 -5.21 -10.09 2.72
CA ALA A 174 -6.21 -11.16 2.74
C ALA A 174 -7.36 -10.88 1.76
N ASP A 175 -7.90 -9.66 1.77
CA ASP A 175 -8.97 -9.27 0.85
C ASP A 175 -8.47 -9.21 -0.61
N LEU A 176 -7.33 -8.55 -0.86
CA LEU A 176 -6.75 -8.43 -2.20
C LEU A 176 -6.51 -9.80 -2.87
N LEU A 177 -6.10 -10.80 -2.09
CA LEU A 177 -5.81 -12.13 -2.63
C LEU A 177 -7.06 -13.01 -2.76
N THR A 178 -7.94 -13.00 -1.77
CA THR A 178 -8.98 -14.05 -1.62
C THR A 178 -10.40 -13.58 -1.96
N ASN A 179 -10.64 -12.28 -2.13
CA ASN A 179 -11.98 -11.78 -2.40
C ASN A 179 -12.55 -12.35 -3.71
N SER A 180 -13.75 -12.91 -3.64
CA SER A 180 -14.39 -13.59 -4.77
C SER A 180 -14.82 -12.68 -5.93
N ARG A 181 -14.96 -11.37 -5.69
CA ARG A 181 -15.47 -10.41 -6.67
C ARG A 181 -14.36 -9.72 -7.45
N TYR A 182 -13.33 -9.24 -6.73
CA TYR A 182 -12.25 -8.42 -7.29
C TYR A 182 -10.85 -8.87 -6.86
N GLY A 183 -10.74 -9.87 -6.00
CA GLY A 183 -9.46 -10.38 -5.54
C GLY A 183 -8.72 -11.14 -6.62
N ALA A 184 -7.46 -11.48 -6.36
CA ALA A 184 -6.58 -12.18 -7.30
C ALA A 184 -6.97 -13.65 -7.57
N GLY A 185 -8.03 -14.17 -6.93
CA GLY A 185 -8.46 -15.56 -7.04
C GLY A 185 -7.52 -16.54 -6.35
N PHE A 186 -6.74 -16.08 -5.37
CA PHE A 186 -5.83 -16.91 -4.61
C PHE A 186 -6.63 -17.88 -3.71
N PRO A 187 -6.29 -19.18 -3.68
CA PRO A 187 -6.99 -20.13 -2.82
C PRO A 187 -6.82 -19.73 -1.34
N ALA A 188 -7.92 -19.39 -0.66
CA ALA A 188 -7.87 -18.98 0.75
C ALA A 188 -7.24 -20.05 1.67
N ALA A 189 -7.38 -21.33 1.33
CA ALA A 189 -6.74 -22.44 2.05
C ALA A 189 -5.21 -22.45 1.96
N ASN A 190 -4.65 -21.73 0.98
CA ASN A 190 -3.21 -21.58 0.76
C ASN A 190 -2.68 -20.27 1.34
N LEU A 191 -3.51 -19.47 2.03
CA LEU A 191 -3.07 -18.27 2.72
C LEU A 191 -3.09 -18.55 4.23
N ASP A 192 -1.97 -18.36 4.92
CA ASP A 192 -1.82 -18.67 6.35
C ASP A 192 -2.46 -17.61 7.26
N THR A 193 -3.77 -17.38 7.08
CA THR A 193 -4.49 -16.26 7.69
C THR A 193 -4.51 -16.30 9.22
N LEU A 194 -4.50 -17.48 9.83
CA LEU A 194 -4.52 -17.65 11.28
C LEU A 194 -3.11 -17.84 11.89
N GLY A 195 -2.09 -18.01 11.06
CA GLY A 195 -0.70 -18.16 11.47
C GLY A 195 0.08 -16.89 11.18
N SER A 196 0.99 -16.97 10.23
CA SER A 196 1.93 -15.90 9.88
C SER A 196 1.26 -14.59 9.46
N LEU A 197 0.10 -14.61 8.79
CA LEU A 197 -0.58 -13.37 8.40
C LEU A 197 -1.12 -12.60 9.61
N ALA A 198 -1.75 -13.30 10.56
CA ALA A 198 -2.23 -12.70 11.81
C ALA A 198 -1.08 -12.22 12.70
N ASP A 199 0.02 -12.98 12.76
CA ASP A 199 1.24 -12.56 13.46
C ASP A 199 1.84 -11.28 12.85
N TRP A 200 1.96 -11.24 11.51
CA TRP A 200 2.40 -10.04 10.78
C TRP A 200 1.46 -8.85 11.00
N GLY A 201 0.16 -9.06 11.06
CA GLY A 201 -0.80 -8.02 11.41
C GLY A 201 -0.60 -7.45 12.82
N ASN A 202 -0.33 -8.31 13.82
CA ASN A 202 0.00 -7.87 15.17
C ASN A 202 1.33 -7.10 15.22
N TYR A 203 2.33 -7.55 14.46
CA TYR A 203 3.58 -6.83 14.26
C TYR A 203 3.32 -5.44 13.67
N CYS A 204 2.58 -5.35 12.55
CA CYS A 204 2.31 -4.07 11.90
C CYS A 204 1.55 -3.10 12.81
N GLN A 205 0.55 -3.59 13.55
CA GLN A 205 -0.18 -2.75 14.50
C GLN A 205 0.72 -2.27 15.64
N ALA A 206 1.51 -3.15 16.26
CA ALA A 206 2.43 -2.82 17.34
C ALA A 206 3.57 -1.90 16.89
N ALA A 207 4.06 -2.09 15.66
CA ALA A 207 5.06 -1.25 15.02
C ALA A 207 4.49 0.08 14.49
N GLN A 208 3.17 0.31 14.58
CA GLN A 208 2.51 1.51 14.05
C GLN A 208 2.62 1.68 12.52
N LEU A 209 2.59 0.56 11.79
CA LEU A 209 2.58 0.48 10.33
C LEU A 209 1.14 0.32 9.83
N ALA A 210 0.43 1.44 9.69
CA ALA A 210 -0.96 1.52 9.26
C ALA A 210 -1.05 2.06 7.84
N MET A 211 -1.89 1.48 6.98
CA MET A 211 -1.94 1.80 5.54
C MET A 211 -3.31 2.30 5.09
N SER A 212 -3.31 3.22 4.13
CA SER A 212 -4.49 3.69 3.39
C SER A 212 -4.22 3.58 1.89
N LEU A 213 -4.31 2.33 1.39
CA LEU A 213 -3.92 1.93 0.05
C LEU A 213 -5.04 2.15 -0.98
N LEU A 214 -4.70 2.83 -2.08
CA LEU A 214 -5.55 2.97 -3.26
C LEU A 214 -5.00 2.16 -4.44
N LEU A 215 -5.81 1.24 -4.93
CA LEU A 215 -5.53 0.44 -6.13
C LEU A 215 -6.25 1.08 -7.32
N ASP A 216 -5.65 2.09 -7.92
CA ASP A 216 -6.19 2.85 -9.06
C ASP A 216 -5.51 2.54 -10.40
N LYS A 217 -4.42 1.76 -10.37
CA LYS A 217 -3.63 1.34 -11.52
C LYS A 217 -3.64 -0.18 -11.69
N GLN A 218 -3.62 -0.63 -12.94
CA GLN A 218 -3.51 -2.05 -13.26
C GLN A 218 -2.06 -2.52 -13.01
N GLN A 219 -1.89 -3.41 -12.03
CA GLN A 219 -0.62 -4.12 -11.83
C GLN A 219 -0.87 -5.54 -11.27
N PRO A 220 0.09 -6.48 -11.43
CA PRO A 220 -0.02 -7.82 -10.86
C PRO A 220 -0.19 -7.76 -9.34
N ALA A 221 -1.07 -8.59 -8.77
CA ALA A 221 -1.31 -8.66 -7.33
C ALA A 221 -0.03 -8.95 -6.53
N ALA A 222 0.88 -9.76 -7.09
CA ALA A 222 2.19 -10.03 -6.49
C ALA A 222 3.01 -8.75 -6.27
N ARG A 223 2.90 -7.76 -7.17
CA ARG A 223 3.64 -6.50 -7.05
C ARG A 223 3.10 -5.62 -5.93
N TRP A 224 1.78 -5.56 -5.77
CA TRP A 224 1.16 -4.91 -4.60
C TRP A 224 1.62 -5.57 -3.29
N LEU A 225 1.69 -6.91 -3.28
CA LEU A 225 2.15 -7.66 -2.12
C LEU A 225 3.62 -7.38 -1.78
N GLU A 226 4.49 -7.34 -2.80
CA GLU A 226 5.90 -6.98 -2.65
C GLU A 226 6.08 -5.56 -2.10
N GLU A 227 5.29 -4.59 -2.59
CA GLU A 227 5.29 -3.19 -2.12
C GLU A 227 4.89 -3.12 -0.63
N VAL A 228 3.80 -3.79 -0.24
CA VAL A 228 3.33 -3.84 1.15
C VAL A 228 4.33 -4.56 2.08
N ALA A 229 4.90 -5.69 1.65
CA ALA A 229 5.88 -6.44 2.43
C ALA A 229 7.19 -5.65 2.61
N LEU A 230 7.65 -4.95 1.57
CA LEU A 230 8.83 -4.08 1.65
C LEU A 230 8.62 -2.96 2.68
N LEU A 231 7.50 -2.24 2.58
CA LEU A 231 7.21 -1.11 3.46
C LEU A 231 6.96 -1.52 4.91
N THR A 232 6.55 -2.76 5.14
CA THR A 232 6.39 -3.32 6.49
C THR A 232 7.62 -4.10 6.96
N SER A 233 8.73 -4.10 6.22
CA SER A 233 9.94 -4.85 6.57
C SER A 233 9.62 -6.33 6.87
N ALA A 234 8.91 -6.99 5.96
CA ALA A 234 8.53 -8.40 6.03
C ALA A 234 8.96 -9.17 4.77
N ALA A 235 9.08 -10.49 4.89
CA ALA A 235 9.35 -11.42 3.80
C ALA A 235 8.09 -12.17 3.40
N ILE A 236 7.91 -12.38 2.09
CA ILE A 236 6.89 -13.27 1.55
C ILE A 236 7.54 -14.64 1.37
N VAL A 237 7.00 -15.67 2.01
CA VAL A 237 7.60 -17.01 2.09
C VAL A 237 6.61 -18.06 1.63
N TRP A 238 7.08 -19.01 0.82
CA TRP A 238 6.33 -20.20 0.47
C TRP A 238 6.75 -21.37 1.37
N SER A 239 5.76 -22.00 1.99
CA SER A 239 5.88 -23.21 2.80
C SER A 239 5.02 -24.29 2.17
N GLY A 240 5.62 -25.08 1.27
CA GLY A 240 4.86 -25.94 0.37
C GLY A 240 3.85 -25.13 -0.45
N ASN A 241 2.56 -25.39 -0.25
CA ASN A 241 1.47 -24.66 -0.92
C ASN A 241 0.98 -23.44 -0.14
N LEU A 242 1.50 -23.20 1.06
CA LEU A 242 1.04 -22.15 1.96
C LEU A 242 1.89 -20.89 1.80
N LEU A 243 1.24 -19.76 1.51
CA LEU A 243 1.84 -18.43 1.48
C LEU A 243 1.84 -17.84 2.88
N LYS A 244 3.03 -17.52 3.37
CA LYS A 244 3.31 -16.90 4.66
C LYS A 244 3.89 -15.50 4.45
N ILE A 245 3.67 -14.61 5.42
CA ILE A 245 4.35 -13.30 5.49
C ILE A 245 4.96 -13.17 6.87
N ILE A 246 6.27 -12.97 6.95
CA ILE A 246 7.02 -13.04 8.21
C ILE A 246 7.80 -11.73 8.39
N PRO A 247 7.58 -10.96 9.47
CA PRO A 247 8.36 -9.76 9.76
C PRO A 247 9.85 -10.04 9.95
N TYR A 248 10.71 -9.08 9.57
CA TYR A 248 12.14 -9.18 9.87
C TYR A 248 12.52 -8.78 11.30
N GLY A 249 11.58 -8.25 12.09
CA GLY A 249 11.85 -7.75 13.44
C GLY A 249 12.49 -8.79 14.36
N ASP A 250 13.30 -8.32 15.29
CA ASP A 250 14.09 -9.10 16.25
C ASP A 250 13.96 -8.59 17.69
N THR A 251 13.10 -7.58 17.90
CA THR A 251 12.79 -7.03 19.22
C THR A 251 11.29 -7.12 19.51
N PRO A 252 10.88 -7.48 20.74
CA PRO A 252 9.47 -7.45 21.13
C PRO A 252 8.89 -6.03 21.04
N LEU A 253 7.65 -5.93 20.56
CA LEU A 253 6.91 -4.68 20.44
C LEU A 253 5.63 -4.73 21.28
N SER A 254 5.27 -3.62 21.91
CA SER A 254 4.02 -3.48 22.64
C SER A 254 3.53 -2.03 22.59
N ALA A 255 2.75 -1.69 21.57
CA ALA A 255 2.18 -0.36 21.38
C ALA A 255 0.88 -0.45 20.58
N ASN A 256 0.13 0.66 20.50
CA ASN A 256 -1.09 0.78 19.68
C ASN A 256 -2.10 -0.37 19.91
N GLY A 257 -2.25 -0.80 21.16
CA GLY A 257 -3.19 -1.87 21.54
C GLY A 257 -2.82 -3.29 21.07
N ALA A 258 -1.61 -3.50 20.56
CA ALA A 258 -1.10 -4.80 20.15
C ALA A 258 0.26 -5.11 20.82
N SER A 259 0.55 -6.40 20.97
CA SER A 259 1.86 -6.90 21.39
C SER A 259 2.31 -7.98 20.42
N TRP A 260 3.59 -7.95 20.07
CA TRP A 260 4.22 -8.90 19.16
C TRP A 260 5.60 -9.27 19.68
N SER A 261 6.01 -10.51 19.49
CA SER A 261 7.34 -10.99 19.84
C SER A 261 7.92 -11.81 18.69
N PRO A 262 9.16 -11.54 18.29
CA PRO A 262 9.79 -12.24 17.18
C PRO A 262 10.03 -13.71 17.55
N ASN A 263 9.91 -14.60 16.57
CA ASN A 263 10.40 -15.97 16.71
C ASN A 263 11.89 -16.00 16.34
N LEU A 264 12.75 -16.00 17.36
CA LEU A 264 14.21 -16.08 17.21
C LEU A 264 14.77 -17.49 17.48
N THR A 265 13.91 -18.50 17.47
CA THR A 265 14.30 -19.89 17.74
C THR A 265 15.05 -20.45 16.54
N TRP A 266 16.30 -20.87 16.72
CA TRP A 266 17.05 -21.55 15.68
C TRP A 266 16.55 -23.00 15.49
N GLN A 267 16.50 -23.45 14.25
CA GLN A 267 16.06 -24.82 13.90
C GLN A 267 17.21 -25.81 14.00
N TYR A 268 18.41 -25.41 13.56
CA TYR A 268 19.58 -26.26 13.54
C TYR A 268 20.84 -25.50 13.95
N SER A 269 21.79 -26.23 14.55
CA SER A 269 23.19 -25.82 14.68
C SER A 269 23.99 -26.65 13.68
N LEU A 270 24.60 -25.97 12.72
CA LEU A 270 25.30 -26.54 11.58
C LEU A 270 26.80 -26.34 11.79
N GLY A 271 27.56 -27.43 11.74
CA GLY A 271 29.02 -27.39 11.78
C GLY A 271 29.66 -27.87 10.48
N ASP A 272 30.99 -27.85 10.42
CA ASP A 272 31.80 -28.26 9.25
C ASP A 272 31.38 -29.63 8.65
N GLY A 273 30.87 -30.55 9.48
CA GLY A 273 30.42 -31.89 9.06
C GLY A 273 29.04 -31.96 8.39
N ASP A 274 28.27 -30.86 8.42
CA ASP A 274 26.92 -30.79 7.88
C ASP A 274 26.88 -30.19 6.47
N PHE A 275 27.90 -29.41 6.11
CA PHE A 275 27.95 -28.75 4.82
C PHE A 275 28.46 -29.67 3.70
N LEU A 276 27.84 -29.56 2.53
CA LEU A 276 28.29 -30.23 1.32
C LEU A 276 29.31 -29.36 0.57
N ARG A 277 30.23 -30.03 -0.13
CA ARG A 277 31.18 -29.36 -1.01
C ARG A 277 30.49 -28.79 -2.25
N TRP A 278 30.99 -27.68 -2.76
CA TRP A 278 30.58 -27.15 -4.05
C TRP A 278 31.04 -28.08 -5.19
N ALA A 279 30.14 -28.44 -6.11
CA ALA A 279 30.47 -29.26 -7.26
C ALA A 279 31.21 -28.41 -8.31
N GLY A 280 32.29 -28.94 -8.90
CA GLY A 280 32.87 -28.39 -10.14
C GLY A 280 33.73 -27.13 -10.02
N GLY A 281 34.28 -26.79 -8.85
CA GLY A 281 35.20 -25.65 -8.74
C GLY A 281 34.54 -24.29 -8.97
N ASP A 282 33.22 -24.18 -8.82
CA ASP A 282 32.47 -22.90 -8.81
C ASP A 282 32.69 -22.10 -7.52
N SER A 283 33.92 -22.14 -7.03
CA SER A 283 34.48 -21.08 -6.24
C SER A 283 34.91 -20.02 -7.23
N THR A 284 34.43 -18.79 -7.08
CA THR A 284 34.94 -17.61 -7.80
C THR A 284 36.42 -17.29 -7.47
N SER A 285 37.15 -18.23 -6.89
CA SER A 285 38.60 -18.24 -6.71
C SER A 285 39.12 -19.68 -6.82
N ASP A 286 40.16 -19.92 -7.60
CA ASP A 286 40.75 -21.25 -7.82
C ASP A 286 41.33 -21.96 -6.56
N ASN A 287 40.92 -21.59 -5.33
CA ASN A 287 41.44 -22.13 -4.07
C ASN A 287 40.48 -22.14 -2.84
N SER A 288 39.19 -21.78 -2.94
CA SER A 288 38.30 -21.89 -1.75
C SER A 288 37.64 -23.27 -1.67
N THR A 289 38.25 -24.16 -0.88
CA THR A 289 37.71 -25.47 -0.47
C THR A 289 36.68 -25.37 0.65
N ASP A 290 36.44 -24.16 1.16
CA ASP A 290 35.51 -23.88 2.25
C ASP A 290 34.06 -24.07 1.77
N PRO A 291 33.27 -24.94 2.44
CA PRO A 291 31.88 -25.14 2.07
C PRO A 291 30.98 -23.94 2.41
N VAL A 292 31.41 -23.02 3.29
CA VAL A 292 30.67 -21.81 3.63
C VAL A 292 31.29 -20.59 2.95
N LEU A 293 30.49 -19.89 2.14
CA LEU A 293 30.90 -18.67 1.44
C LEU A 293 30.34 -17.44 2.15
N LEU A 294 31.22 -16.60 2.69
CA LEU A 294 30.86 -15.32 3.31
C LEU A 294 31.14 -14.16 2.35
N THR A 295 30.09 -13.44 1.97
CA THR A 295 30.20 -12.16 1.28
C THR A 295 29.96 -11.02 2.27
N ARG A 296 30.90 -10.07 2.32
CA ARG A 296 30.80 -8.88 3.17
C ARG A 296 30.75 -7.64 2.30
N SER A 297 29.75 -6.80 2.53
CA SER A 297 29.62 -5.53 1.83
C SER A 297 30.34 -4.41 2.59
N ASP A 298 31.08 -3.56 1.87
CA ASP A 298 31.89 -2.47 2.44
C ASP A 298 31.04 -1.47 3.23
N PRO A 299 31.28 -1.26 4.54
CA PRO A 299 30.53 -0.30 5.35
C PRO A 299 30.50 1.12 4.76
N ALA A 300 31.55 1.55 4.04
CA ALA A 300 31.62 2.89 3.45
C ALA A 300 30.67 3.08 2.24
N GLN A 301 30.12 1.99 1.70
CA GLN A 301 29.12 1.98 0.64
C GLN A 301 27.69 1.78 1.16
N ALA A 302 27.51 1.60 2.48
CA ALA A 302 26.19 1.40 3.06
C ALA A 302 25.36 2.69 2.99
N THR A 303 24.07 2.55 2.66
CA THR A 303 23.11 3.66 2.68
C THR A 303 22.89 4.09 4.12
N ASN A 304 23.14 5.37 4.41
CA ASN A 304 23.01 5.97 5.74
C ASN A 304 22.05 7.17 5.76
N TRP A 305 21.43 7.47 4.62
CA TRP A 305 20.34 8.43 4.49
C TRP A 305 19.27 7.86 3.56
N LEU A 306 18.03 7.77 4.04
CA LEU A 306 16.90 7.27 3.26
C LEU A 306 15.74 8.27 3.33
N SER A 307 15.11 8.50 2.18
CA SER A 307 13.88 9.28 2.09
C SER A 307 12.74 8.42 1.57
N LEU A 308 11.54 8.68 2.06
CA LEU A 308 10.32 8.00 1.68
C LEU A 308 9.24 9.05 1.37
N GLU A 309 8.57 8.89 0.23
CA GLU A 309 7.48 9.76 -0.22
C GLU A 309 6.12 9.13 0.09
N TYR A 310 5.29 9.82 0.86
CA TYR A 310 3.96 9.36 1.28
C TYR A 310 2.88 10.40 0.95
N MET A 311 1.60 10.01 1.01
CA MET A 311 0.46 10.86 0.66
C MET A 311 -0.16 11.54 1.89
N ASP A 312 0.34 12.70 2.31
CA ASP A 312 -0.04 13.33 3.57
C ASP A 312 -1.52 13.71 3.66
N ASN A 313 -2.28 13.01 4.52
CA ASN A 313 -3.70 13.26 4.73
C ASN A 313 -3.98 14.69 5.26
N VAL A 314 -3.10 15.26 6.09
CA VAL A 314 -3.27 16.61 6.64
C VAL A 314 -3.13 17.63 5.51
N ASN A 315 -2.20 17.40 4.59
CA ASN A 315 -1.96 18.24 3.42
C ASN A 315 -2.76 17.80 2.17
N SER A 316 -4.02 17.38 2.36
CA SER A 316 -4.95 17.02 1.26
C SER A 316 -4.44 15.92 0.31
N TYR A 317 -3.71 14.96 0.86
CA TYR A 317 -3.10 13.82 0.16
C TYR A 317 -2.10 14.25 -0.92
N ASN A 318 -1.42 15.38 -0.69
CA ASN A 318 -0.29 15.77 -1.52
C ASN A 318 0.97 14.98 -1.12
N PRO A 319 1.82 14.58 -2.09
CA PRO A 319 3.07 13.89 -1.78
C PRO A 319 3.95 14.72 -0.85
N GLN A 320 4.47 14.08 0.20
CA GLN A 320 5.43 14.66 1.16
C GLN A 320 6.58 13.69 1.38
N LEU A 321 7.76 14.22 1.67
CA LEU A 321 8.95 13.44 1.97
C LEU A 321 9.18 13.38 3.48
N VAL A 322 9.42 12.17 3.99
CA VAL A 322 10.06 11.94 5.27
C VAL A 322 11.48 11.44 5.02
N ALA A 323 12.45 11.92 5.80
CA ALA A 323 13.83 11.48 5.71
C ALA A 323 14.32 11.00 7.07
N VAL A 324 15.07 9.89 7.06
CA VAL A 324 15.76 9.32 8.21
C VAL A 324 17.23 9.13 7.85
N PHE A 325 18.09 9.25 8.84
CA PHE A 325 19.53 9.15 8.64
C PHE A 325 20.24 8.65 9.88
N ASP A 326 21.38 8.02 9.67
CA ASP A 326 22.29 7.61 10.73
C ASP A 326 23.47 8.57 10.81
N GLN A 327 23.46 9.44 11.83
CA GLN A 327 24.51 10.45 11.99
C GLN A 327 25.89 9.83 12.23
N GLY A 328 25.96 8.70 12.93
CA GLY A 328 27.24 8.04 13.24
C GLY A 328 27.92 7.50 11.99
N LEU A 329 27.16 6.85 11.11
CA LEU A 329 27.66 6.38 9.82
C LEU A 329 28.01 7.53 8.88
N ILE A 330 27.27 8.64 8.93
CA ILE A 330 27.58 9.85 8.13
C ILE A 330 28.91 10.47 8.60
N ASP A 331 29.12 10.62 9.90
CA ASP A 331 30.35 11.19 10.44
C ASP A 331 31.57 10.31 10.13
N GLN A 332 31.38 8.99 10.10
CA GLN A 332 32.45 8.03 9.85
C GLN A 332 32.77 7.82 8.36
N TYR A 333 31.75 7.74 7.50
CA TYR A 333 31.90 7.31 6.10
C TYR A 333 31.43 8.34 5.07
N GLY A 334 30.87 9.47 5.51
CA GLY A 334 30.24 10.47 4.66
C GLY A 334 28.82 10.11 4.24
N LEU A 335 28.13 11.06 3.61
CA LEU A 335 26.72 10.89 3.20
C LEU A 335 26.58 9.88 2.05
N ARG A 336 25.71 8.88 2.23
CA ARG A 336 25.31 7.87 1.25
C ARG A 336 23.79 7.81 1.21
N SER A 337 23.21 8.40 0.16
CA SER A 337 21.77 8.47 -0.05
C SER A 337 21.33 7.72 -1.29
N GLU A 338 20.05 7.35 -1.31
CA GLU A 338 19.36 6.73 -2.44
C GLU A 338 18.16 7.60 -2.87
N PRO A 339 17.62 7.38 -4.08
CA PRO A 339 16.36 8.00 -4.49
C PRO A 339 15.23 7.71 -3.48
N PRO A 340 14.27 8.64 -3.28
CA PRO A 340 13.17 8.40 -2.36
C PRO A 340 12.35 7.17 -2.73
N VAL A 341 12.08 6.32 -1.74
CA VAL A 341 11.17 5.18 -1.88
C VAL A 341 9.73 5.72 -1.98
N GLN A 342 8.98 5.25 -2.97
CA GLN A 342 7.57 5.60 -3.13
C GLN A 342 6.75 4.72 -2.18
N ALA A 343 6.02 5.33 -1.25
CA ALA A 343 5.19 4.63 -0.27
C ALA A 343 3.82 5.31 -0.16
N HIS A 344 3.11 5.32 -1.29
CA HIS A 344 1.77 5.92 -1.38
C HIS A 344 0.69 5.10 -0.65
N GLU A 345 1.07 3.93 -0.14
CA GLU A 345 0.35 3.10 0.81
C GLU A 345 0.16 3.80 2.16
N PHE A 346 1.04 4.75 2.52
CA PHE A 346 0.95 5.52 3.75
C PHE A 346 0.33 6.90 3.52
N THR A 347 -0.58 7.28 4.41
CA THR A 347 -1.18 8.62 4.43
C THR A 347 -0.88 9.40 5.70
N ASN A 348 -0.26 8.73 6.68
CA ASN A 348 0.16 9.32 7.94
C ASN A 348 1.70 9.35 8.05
N PRO A 349 2.29 10.41 8.63
CA PRO A 349 3.74 10.55 8.75
C PRO A 349 4.37 9.54 9.69
N THR A 350 3.64 9.04 10.69
CA THR A 350 4.17 8.12 11.71
C THR A 350 4.57 6.79 11.08
N SER A 351 3.67 6.13 10.36
CA SER A 351 3.95 4.87 9.66
C SER A 351 5.04 5.04 8.60
N ALA A 352 5.00 6.15 7.84
CA ALA A 352 6.03 6.48 6.87
C ALA A 352 7.43 6.62 7.52
N THR A 353 7.52 7.27 8.68
CA THR A 353 8.78 7.42 9.43
C THR A 353 9.30 6.09 9.94
N VAL A 354 8.42 5.26 10.54
CA VAL A 354 8.82 3.94 11.05
C VAL A 354 9.30 3.03 9.92
N SER A 355 8.55 2.97 8.80
CA SER A 355 8.93 2.22 7.62
C SER A 355 10.31 2.65 7.08
N ALA A 356 10.53 3.96 6.95
CA ALA A 356 11.81 4.50 6.50
C ALA A 356 12.96 4.13 7.46
N GLN A 357 12.73 4.20 8.77
CA GLN A 357 13.73 3.82 9.79
C GLN A 357 14.10 2.34 9.69
N LEU A 358 13.12 1.44 9.59
CA LEU A 358 13.35 0.00 9.46
C LEU A 358 14.12 -0.35 8.19
N LEU A 359 13.75 0.27 7.06
CA LEU A 359 14.44 0.10 5.79
C LEU A 359 15.88 0.60 5.83
N LEU A 360 16.11 1.78 6.44
CA LEU A 360 17.45 2.33 6.63
C LEU A 360 18.31 1.39 7.48
N GLN A 361 17.80 0.94 8.63
CA GLN A 361 18.53 0.06 9.54
C GLN A 361 18.94 -1.25 8.85
N ARG A 362 18.03 -1.88 8.11
CA ARG A 362 18.36 -3.11 7.35
C ARG A 362 19.47 -2.86 6.33
N LYS A 363 19.36 -1.80 5.53
CA LYS A 363 20.38 -1.44 4.51
C LYS A 363 21.74 -1.09 5.12
N ALA A 364 21.72 -0.42 6.28
CA ALA A 364 22.91 0.05 6.96
C ALA A 364 23.66 -1.07 7.70
N TYR A 365 22.94 -2.00 8.34
CA TYR A 365 23.53 -2.93 9.30
C TYR A 365 23.54 -4.40 8.87
N VAL A 366 22.71 -4.83 7.93
CA VAL A 366 22.81 -6.18 7.36
C VAL A 366 23.87 -6.15 6.27
N ARG A 367 25.08 -6.62 6.58
CA ARG A 367 26.26 -6.49 5.70
C ARG A 367 26.81 -7.82 5.21
N ASN A 368 26.63 -8.86 6.01
CA ASN A 368 27.16 -10.20 5.78
C ASN A 368 26.08 -11.12 5.22
N THR A 369 26.38 -11.74 4.08
CA THR A 369 25.57 -12.77 3.44
C THR A 369 26.37 -14.06 3.39
N TYR A 370 25.72 -15.17 3.72
CA TYR A 370 26.29 -16.50 3.75
C TYR A 370 25.65 -17.34 2.67
N LYS A 371 26.46 -18.14 1.98
CA LYS A 371 25.98 -19.13 1.02
C LYS A 371 26.65 -20.48 1.31
N PHE A 372 25.87 -21.54 1.43
CA PHE A 372 26.37 -22.88 1.75
C PHE A 372 25.45 -23.96 1.18
N LYS A 373 25.95 -25.18 1.04
CA LYS A 373 25.17 -26.34 0.59
C LYS A 373 24.87 -27.30 1.73
N LEU A 374 23.65 -27.82 1.78
CA LEU A 374 23.19 -28.82 2.72
C LEU A 374 22.63 -30.04 2.00
N GLY A 375 22.66 -31.19 2.66
CA GLY A 375 22.00 -32.40 2.17
C GLY A 375 20.51 -32.44 2.51
N TRP A 376 19.77 -33.31 1.80
CA TRP A 376 18.33 -33.55 1.95
C TRP A 376 17.82 -33.80 3.39
N ARG A 377 18.69 -34.15 4.36
CA ARG A 377 18.30 -34.27 5.77
C ARG A 377 17.74 -32.97 6.36
N TYR A 378 18.08 -31.82 5.76
CA TYR A 378 17.64 -30.49 6.17
C TYR A 378 16.49 -29.94 5.30
N ALA A 379 15.79 -30.79 4.54
CA ALA A 379 14.70 -30.39 3.64
C ALA A 379 13.48 -29.75 4.33
N LEU A 380 13.44 -29.74 5.67
CA LEU A 380 12.41 -29.04 6.45
C LEU A 380 12.73 -27.56 6.71
N LEU A 381 13.94 -27.10 6.36
CA LEU A 381 14.28 -25.68 6.44
C LEU A 381 13.44 -24.88 5.44
N GLU A 382 12.93 -23.75 5.89
CA GLU A 382 12.19 -22.80 5.07
C GLU A 382 12.92 -21.43 5.05
N PRO A 383 12.69 -20.58 4.04
CA PRO A 383 13.09 -19.19 4.13
C PRO A 383 12.51 -18.53 5.40
N MET A 384 13.26 -17.61 5.99
CA MET A 384 13.08 -17.00 7.31
C MET A 384 13.43 -17.87 8.54
N ASP A 385 13.72 -19.16 8.37
CA ASP A 385 14.29 -19.94 9.48
C ASP A 385 15.67 -19.43 9.89
N ILE A 386 15.97 -19.59 11.19
CA ILE A 386 17.27 -19.26 11.76
C ILE A 386 18.08 -20.52 11.94
N VAL A 387 19.34 -20.49 11.53
CA VAL A 387 20.32 -21.56 11.80
C VAL A 387 21.57 -20.95 12.43
N LEU A 388 22.27 -21.75 13.25
CA LEU A 388 23.55 -21.36 13.82
C LEU A 388 24.67 -21.96 12.96
N LEU A 389 25.56 -21.12 12.42
CA LEU A 389 26.73 -21.55 11.67
C LEU A 389 27.95 -21.62 12.57
N SER A 390 28.61 -22.77 12.58
CA SER A 390 29.96 -22.93 13.08
C SER A 390 30.85 -23.36 11.93
N ASP A 391 31.89 -22.56 11.67
CA ASP A 391 32.88 -22.83 10.63
C ASP A 391 34.27 -22.46 11.14
N SER A 392 35.17 -23.44 11.17
CA SER A 392 36.51 -23.27 11.75
C SER A 392 37.44 -22.38 10.91
N THR A 393 37.20 -22.29 9.59
CA THR A 393 38.06 -21.57 8.64
C THR A 393 37.71 -20.07 8.62
N LEU A 394 36.42 -19.76 8.66
CA LEU A 394 35.87 -18.41 8.80
C LEU A 394 35.86 -17.90 10.25
N GLY A 395 36.11 -18.80 11.22
CA GLY A 395 36.10 -18.47 12.65
C GLY A 395 34.69 -18.19 13.19
N LEU A 396 33.67 -18.80 12.59
CA LEU A 396 32.29 -18.70 13.03
C LEU A 396 32.05 -19.70 14.16
N VAL A 397 31.43 -19.25 15.26
CA VAL A 397 31.04 -20.11 16.37
C VAL A 397 29.60 -19.80 16.72
N ASN A 398 28.70 -20.74 16.40
CA ASN A 398 27.26 -20.59 16.59
C ASN A 398 26.71 -19.24 16.09
N LYS A 399 27.21 -18.71 14.96
CA LYS A 399 26.77 -17.43 14.42
C LYS A 399 25.33 -17.58 13.90
N PRO A 400 24.33 -16.88 14.44
CA PRO A 400 22.98 -16.96 13.91
C PRO A 400 22.87 -16.27 12.56
N VAL A 401 22.23 -16.95 11.62
CA VAL A 401 21.91 -16.44 10.30
C VAL A 401 20.46 -16.77 9.96
N ARG A 402 19.82 -15.92 9.18
CA ARG A 402 18.44 -16.09 8.71
C ARG A 402 18.44 -16.47 7.25
N ILE A 403 17.79 -17.57 6.92
CA ILE A 403 17.69 -18.03 5.54
C ILE A 403 16.84 -17.04 4.73
N THR A 404 17.35 -16.58 3.60
CA THR A 404 16.62 -15.68 2.69
C THR A 404 16.20 -16.39 1.40
N ALA A 405 16.91 -17.45 1.01
CA ALA A 405 16.55 -18.28 -0.14
C ALA A 405 17.06 -19.71 0.02
N ILE A 406 16.32 -20.65 -0.57
CA ILE A 406 16.67 -22.07 -0.68
C ILE A 406 16.42 -22.48 -2.14
N GLU A 407 17.43 -23.10 -2.75
CA GLU A 407 17.34 -23.70 -4.09
C GLU A 407 17.65 -25.19 -3.97
N GLU A 408 16.74 -26.05 -4.46
CA GLU A 408 16.93 -27.50 -4.49
C GLU A 408 17.39 -27.93 -5.90
N ASP A 409 18.44 -28.76 -5.97
CA ASP A 409 18.92 -29.33 -7.23
C ASP A 409 18.39 -30.75 -7.50
N ASP A 410 18.64 -31.26 -8.71
CA ASP A 410 18.17 -32.59 -9.15
C ASP A 410 18.72 -33.75 -8.30
N ASN A 411 19.77 -33.52 -7.49
CA ASN A 411 20.35 -34.51 -6.59
C ASN A 411 19.77 -34.42 -5.17
N GLY A 412 18.84 -33.48 -4.92
CA GLY A 412 18.30 -33.19 -3.59
C GLY A 412 19.29 -32.47 -2.67
N GLU A 413 20.31 -31.78 -3.22
CA GLU A 413 21.14 -30.86 -2.45
C GLU A 413 20.45 -29.49 -2.37
N LEU A 414 20.56 -28.87 -1.20
CA LEU A 414 19.95 -27.58 -0.90
C LEU A 414 21.04 -26.51 -0.92
N THR A 415 20.94 -25.54 -1.82
CA THR A 415 21.75 -24.33 -1.81
C THR A 415 21.04 -23.27 -0.99
N ILE A 416 21.64 -22.90 0.14
CA ILE A 416 21.08 -21.94 1.10
C ILE A 416 21.77 -20.60 0.93
N THR A 417 20.99 -19.53 0.85
CA THR A 417 21.46 -18.16 1.04
C THR A 417 20.86 -17.61 2.33
N ALA A 418 21.68 -16.99 3.17
CA ALA A 418 21.28 -16.46 4.45
C ALA A 418 21.90 -15.09 4.73
N GLU A 419 21.20 -14.24 5.48
CA GLU A 419 21.71 -12.97 5.97
C GLU A 419 22.03 -13.04 7.46
N GLU A 420 22.98 -12.21 7.91
CA GLU A 420 23.26 -12.10 9.34
C GLU A 420 22.09 -11.50 10.13
N ILE A 421 22.04 -11.85 11.41
CA ILE A 421 21.20 -11.16 12.41
C ILE A 421 22.17 -10.43 13.35
N PRO A 422 22.39 -9.11 13.19
CA PRO A 422 23.47 -8.41 13.87
C PRO A 422 23.47 -8.51 15.40
N GLU A 423 22.28 -8.42 16.01
CA GLU A 423 22.13 -8.32 17.48
C GLU A 423 21.85 -9.66 18.18
N LEU A 424 21.65 -10.75 17.43
CA LEU A 424 21.34 -12.05 18.02
C LEU A 424 22.63 -12.74 18.46
N THR A 425 22.72 -13.01 19.77
CA THR A 425 23.72 -13.89 20.37
C THR A 425 23.02 -15.13 20.97
N PRO A 426 23.46 -16.37 20.66
CA PRO A 426 22.84 -17.60 21.15
C PRO A 426 22.83 -17.79 22.66
#